data_AF-A0A2N2HNQ3-F1
#
_entry.id   AF-A0A2N2HNQ3-F1
#
_cell.length_a   1.000
_cell.length_b   1.000
_cell.length_c   1.000
_cell.angle_alpha   90.00
_cell.angle_beta   90.00
_cell.angle_gamma   90.00
#
_symmetry.space_group_name_H-M   'P 1'
#
loop_
_entity.id
_entity.type
_entity.pdbx_description
1 polymer ?
#
loop_
_entity_poly.entity_id
_entity_poly.type
_entity_poly.pdbx_seq_one_letter_code
_entity_poly.pdbx_strand_id
1 'polypeptide(L)'
;MKKEEVPQDNIRHFRTARKAAYVVDEEGHYTTVPTTGWNVEEVILYQAIGEFEEQAETCRQRVARGEDSPIAYFMFKRRMDPTVLAQAMGLPRWRVRRHLKGKVFARMGEGLLKEYARVLRVPLDALTPFRPDVLEQETYELPPGLSTADRQAGRTPGPESTAGESSRRSTP
;
A
#
# COMPACT_ATOMS: atom_id res chain seq x y z
N MET A 1 -9.74 -27.74 -4.66
CA MET A 1 -8.63 -27.98 -3.72
C MET A 1 -9.13 -28.91 -2.65
N LYS A 2 -8.38 -29.97 -2.39
CA LYS A 2 -8.62 -30.86 -1.24
C LYS A 2 -8.11 -30.20 0.04
N LYS A 3 -8.58 -30.65 1.20
CA LYS A 3 -8.26 -30.06 2.51
C LYS A 3 -6.76 -30.07 2.81
N GLU A 4 -6.04 -31.07 2.32
CA GLU A 4 -4.59 -31.22 2.52
C GLU A 4 -3.74 -30.24 1.68
N GLU A 5 -4.32 -29.56 0.68
CA GLU A 5 -3.58 -28.66 -0.23
C GLU A 5 -3.59 -27.20 0.24
N VAL A 6 -4.21 -26.90 1.39
CA VAL A 6 -4.30 -25.53 1.93
C VAL A 6 -3.02 -25.16 2.68
N PRO A 7 -2.24 -24.18 2.20
CA PRO A 7 -1.00 -23.77 2.86
C PRO A 7 -1.25 -23.16 4.25
N GLN A 8 -0.40 -23.54 5.20
CA GLN A 8 -0.43 -23.15 6.63
C GLN A 8 0.87 -22.46 7.04
N ASP A 9 1.40 -21.57 6.19
CA ASP A 9 2.63 -20.79 6.32
C ASP A 9 2.73 -19.84 7.56
N ASN A 10 1.86 -19.98 8.56
CA ASN A 10 1.95 -19.42 9.92
C ASN A 10 2.60 -18.02 10.06
N ILE A 11 2.02 -17.04 9.37
CA ILE A 11 2.58 -15.69 9.23
C ILE A 11 2.40 -14.85 10.51
N ARG A 12 3.49 -14.20 10.94
CA ARG A 12 3.63 -13.45 12.20
C ARG A 12 2.76 -12.17 12.30
N HIS A 13 2.13 -11.75 11.20
CA HIS A 13 1.31 -10.53 11.13
C HIS A 13 -0.19 -10.76 11.41
N PHE A 14 -0.62 -11.99 11.67
CA PHE A 14 -2.02 -12.31 11.99
C PHE A 14 -2.33 -12.14 13.47
N ARG A 15 -2.37 -10.89 13.95
CA ARG A 15 -3.15 -10.60 15.16
C ARG A 15 -4.63 -10.50 14.79
N THR A 16 -5.29 -11.66 14.84
CA THR A 16 -6.75 -11.84 15.06
C THR A 16 -7.69 -12.04 13.86
N ALA A 17 -7.23 -12.15 12.60
CA ALA A 17 -8.15 -12.46 11.49
C ALA A 17 -7.59 -13.52 10.52
N ARG A 18 -8.05 -14.77 10.65
CA ARG A 18 -7.75 -15.85 9.69
C ARG A 18 -8.69 -15.71 8.48
N LYS A 19 -8.15 -15.66 7.26
CA LYS A 19 -8.98 -15.74 6.04
C LYS A 19 -9.54 -17.16 5.91
N ALA A 20 -10.83 -17.29 5.60
CA ALA A 20 -11.47 -18.56 5.28
C ALA A 20 -11.26 -18.87 3.79
N ALA A 21 -10.54 -19.95 3.49
CA ALA A 21 -10.44 -20.51 2.14
C ALA A 21 -11.54 -21.56 1.94
N TYR A 22 -12.25 -21.51 0.82
CA TYR A 22 -13.23 -22.53 0.45
C TYR A 22 -12.52 -23.75 -0.16
N VAL A 23 -12.69 -24.92 0.43
CA VAL A 23 -12.21 -26.22 -0.06
C VAL A 23 -13.37 -27.17 -0.30
N VAL A 24 -13.16 -28.18 -1.13
CA VAL A 24 -14.13 -29.25 -1.35
C VAL A 24 -13.67 -30.45 -0.55
N ASP A 25 -14.55 -31.00 0.30
CA ASP A 25 -14.28 -32.20 1.08
C ASP A 25 -14.37 -33.48 0.22
N GLU A 26 -14.06 -34.63 0.81
CA GLU A 26 -14.04 -35.93 0.12
C GLU A 26 -15.43 -36.39 -0.34
N GLU A 27 -16.50 -35.74 0.12
CA GLU A 27 -17.89 -36.02 -0.20
C GLU A 27 -18.47 -35.05 -1.26
N GLY A 28 -17.68 -34.06 -1.70
CA GLY A 28 -18.04 -33.11 -2.74
C GLY A 28 -18.72 -31.83 -2.24
N HIS A 29 -18.73 -31.57 -0.93
CA HIS A 29 -19.31 -30.37 -0.33
C HIS A 29 -18.26 -29.26 -0.11
N TYR A 30 -18.68 -28.00 -0.26
CA TYR A 30 -17.83 -26.85 0.00
C TYR A 30 -17.74 -26.57 1.51
N THR A 31 -16.53 -26.56 2.06
CA THR A 31 -16.24 -26.22 3.46
C THR A 31 -15.19 -25.12 3.54
N THR A 32 -15.06 -24.45 4.69
CA THR A 32 -14.11 -23.34 4.88
C THR A 32 -12.98 -23.73 5.85
N VAL A 33 -11.74 -23.52 5.44
CA VAL A 33 -10.53 -23.75 6.26
C VAL A 33 -9.80 -22.43 6.48
N PRO A 34 -9.34 -22.13 7.70
CA PRO A 34 -8.45 -21.01 7.92
C PRO A 34 -7.14 -21.20 7.14
N THR A 35 -6.78 -20.23 6.31
CA THR A 35 -5.48 -20.18 5.61
C THR A 35 -4.65 -19.01 6.15
N THR A 36 -3.34 -19.17 6.16
CA THR A 36 -2.37 -18.14 6.55
C THR A 36 -1.87 -17.31 5.37
N GLY A 37 -2.38 -17.49 4.14
CA GLY A 37 -2.09 -16.60 2.99
C GLY A 37 -1.36 -17.28 1.82
N TRP A 38 -1.24 -16.55 0.70
CA TRP A 38 -0.56 -16.96 -0.54
C TRP A 38 0.58 -15.99 -0.83
N ASN A 39 1.83 -16.49 -0.78
CA ASN A 39 3.07 -15.70 -0.83
C ASN A 39 3.17 -14.77 -2.08
N VAL A 40 2.57 -15.16 -3.21
CA VAL A 40 2.64 -14.40 -4.48
C VAL A 40 1.72 -13.17 -4.49
N GLU A 41 0.51 -13.26 -3.93
CA GLU A 41 -0.44 -12.13 -3.90
C GLU A 41 0.08 -10.99 -3.03
N GLU A 42 0.77 -11.34 -1.96
CA GLU A 42 1.38 -10.41 -1.02
C GLU A 42 2.56 -9.63 -1.65
N VAL A 43 3.39 -10.29 -2.46
CA VAL A 43 4.48 -9.64 -3.21
C VAL A 43 3.95 -8.56 -4.17
N ILE A 44 2.90 -8.86 -4.92
CA ILE A 44 2.30 -7.90 -5.86
C ILE A 44 1.74 -6.69 -5.12
N LEU A 45 1.07 -6.91 -3.98
CA LEU A 45 0.56 -5.83 -3.14
C LEU A 45 1.69 -4.92 -2.65
N TYR A 46 2.78 -5.50 -2.13
CA TYR A 46 3.93 -4.72 -1.67
C TYR A 46 4.65 -3.96 -2.78
N GLN A 47 4.71 -4.53 -3.98
CA GLN A 47 5.22 -3.82 -5.16
C GLN A 47 4.37 -2.58 -5.46
N ALA A 48 3.05 -2.72 -5.54
CA ALA A 48 2.14 -1.60 -5.78
C ALA A 48 2.26 -0.53 -4.68
N ILE A 49 2.41 -0.94 -3.42
CA ILE A 49 2.64 -0.02 -2.30
C ILE A 49 3.95 0.76 -2.48
N GLY A 50 5.03 0.07 -2.84
CA GLY A 50 6.34 0.69 -3.08
C GLY A 50 6.32 1.69 -4.24
N GLU A 51 5.60 1.39 -5.32
CA GLU A 51 5.44 2.31 -6.46
C GLU A 51 4.77 3.62 -6.04
N PHE A 52 3.72 3.56 -5.22
CA PHE A 52 3.07 4.76 -4.70
C PHE A 52 3.98 5.60 -3.79
N GLU A 53 4.80 4.95 -2.95
CA GLU A 53 5.76 5.66 -2.09
C GLU A 53 6.85 6.37 -2.93
N GLU A 54 7.36 5.72 -3.98
CA GLU A 54 8.32 6.33 -4.91
C GLU A 54 7.73 7.53 -5.67
N GLN A 55 6.49 7.38 -6.14
CA GLN A 55 5.74 8.47 -6.77
C GLN A 55 5.51 9.63 -5.79
N ALA A 56 5.18 9.33 -4.53
CA ALA A 56 5.00 10.33 -3.49
C ALA A 56 6.31 11.11 -3.23
N GLU A 57 7.43 10.42 -3.08
CA GLU A 57 8.72 11.08 -2.81
C GLU A 57 9.21 11.91 -4.00
N THR A 58 9.06 11.39 -5.22
CA THR A 58 9.36 12.17 -6.44
C THR A 58 8.46 13.41 -6.52
N CYS A 59 7.16 13.26 -6.22
CA CYS A 59 6.23 14.37 -6.20
C CYS A 59 6.60 15.39 -5.11
N ARG A 60 7.00 14.96 -3.91
CA ARG A 60 7.45 15.85 -2.81
C ARG A 60 8.52 16.82 -3.27
N GLN A 61 9.53 16.33 -4.00
CA GLN A 61 10.61 17.15 -4.53
C GLN A 61 10.10 18.17 -5.57
N ARG A 62 9.12 17.77 -6.40
CA ARG A 62 8.48 18.65 -7.40
C ARG A 62 7.54 19.67 -6.78
N VAL A 63 6.89 19.35 -5.66
CA VAL A 63 6.11 20.29 -4.84
C VAL A 63 7.02 21.36 -4.26
N ALA A 64 8.20 20.99 -3.75
CA ALA A 64 9.19 21.96 -3.25
C ALA A 64 9.66 22.95 -4.33
N ARG A 65 9.60 22.56 -5.61
CA ARG A 65 9.89 23.42 -6.78
C ARG A 65 8.66 24.17 -7.32
N GLY A 66 7.48 23.93 -6.76
CA GLY A 66 6.22 24.54 -7.22
C GLY A 66 5.67 23.97 -8.54
N GLU A 67 6.20 22.84 -9.02
CA GLU A 67 5.73 22.18 -10.24
C GLU A 67 4.43 21.42 -10.02
N ASP A 68 4.41 20.61 -8.95
CA ASP A 68 3.25 19.85 -8.49
C ASP A 68 2.62 20.52 -7.27
N SER A 69 1.37 20.18 -7.00
CA SER A 69 0.63 20.65 -5.82
C SER A 69 0.83 19.72 -4.62
N PRO A 70 0.68 20.23 -3.38
CA PRO A 70 0.55 19.40 -2.18
C PRO A 70 -0.53 18.31 -2.29
N ILE A 71 -1.63 18.58 -3.00
CA ILE A 71 -2.70 17.60 -3.26
C ILE A 71 -2.14 16.37 -4.00
N ALA A 72 -1.24 16.56 -4.96
CA ALA A 72 -0.64 15.46 -5.72
C ALA A 72 0.20 14.55 -4.83
N TYR A 73 0.98 15.12 -3.92
CA TYR A 73 1.74 14.35 -2.93
C TYR A 73 0.82 13.49 -2.06
N PHE A 74 -0.21 14.11 -1.47
CA PHE A 74 -1.13 13.38 -0.57
C PHE A 74 -2.00 12.37 -1.30
N MET A 75 -2.31 12.59 -2.59
CA MET A 75 -2.96 11.59 -3.43
C MET A 75 -2.12 10.31 -3.52
N PHE A 76 -0.82 10.42 -3.79
CA PHE A 76 0.08 9.27 -3.83
C PHE A 76 0.27 8.62 -2.45
N LYS A 77 0.44 9.42 -1.38
CA LYS A 77 0.51 8.87 0.00
C LYS A 77 -0.75 8.12 0.41
N ARG A 78 -1.93 8.54 -0.07
CA ARG A 78 -3.20 7.82 0.12
C ARG A 78 -3.40 6.68 -0.89
N ARG A 79 -2.38 6.37 -1.71
CA ARG A 79 -2.38 5.30 -2.72
C ARG A 79 -3.52 5.43 -3.71
N MET A 80 -3.84 6.68 -4.06
CA MET A 80 -4.86 7.04 -5.03
C MET A 80 -4.23 7.45 -6.35
N ASP A 81 -4.97 7.25 -7.43
CA ASP A 81 -4.69 7.86 -8.73
C ASP A 81 -5.67 9.03 -9.01
N PRO A 82 -5.45 9.83 -10.08
CA PRO A 82 -6.33 10.96 -10.40
C PRO A 82 -7.78 10.59 -10.69
N THR A 83 -8.06 9.35 -11.10
CA THR A 83 -9.41 8.82 -11.34
C THR A 83 -10.09 8.53 -10.01
N VAL A 84 -9.42 7.83 -9.09
CA VAL A 84 -9.93 7.56 -7.74
C VAL A 84 -10.21 8.87 -6.99
N LEU A 85 -9.27 9.82 -7.04
CA LEU A 85 -9.46 11.12 -6.41
C LEU A 85 -10.62 11.92 -7.05
N ALA A 86 -10.80 11.81 -8.37
CA ALA A 86 -11.91 12.44 -9.07
C ALA A 86 -13.28 11.88 -8.66
N GLN A 87 -13.37 10.56 -8.53
CA GLN A 87 -14.58 9.90 -8.03
C GLN A 87 -14.88 10.33 -6.59
N ALA A 88 -13.87 10.33 -5.71
CA ALA A 88 -14.03 10.74 -4.31
C ALA A 88 -14.45 12.21 -4.16
N MET A 89 -13.96 13.09 -5.03
CA MET A 89 -14.31 14.52 -5.04
C MET A 89 -15.63 14.82 -5.77
N GLY A 90 -16.18 13.88 -6.54
CA GLY A 90 -17.30 14.14 -7.45
C GLY A 90 -16.95 15.15 -8.56
N LEU A 91 -15.68 15.19 -8.99
CA LEU A 91 -15.19 16.14 -9.99
C LEU A 91 -14.78 15.42 -11.28
N PRO A 92 -14.86 16.08 -12.46
CA PRO A 92 -14.31 15.52 -13.69
C PRO A 92 -12.80 15.29 -13.58
N ARG A 93 -12.30 14.15 -14.08
CA ARG A 93 -10.88 13.76 -14.01
C ARG A 93 -9.92 14.82 -14.54
N TRP A 94 -10.26 15.50 -15.63
CA TRP A 94 -9.40 16.56 -16.19
C TRP A 94 -9.24 17.75 -15.25
N ARG A 95 -10.27 18.07 -14.45
CA ARG A 95 -10.25 19.17 -13.47
C ARG A 95 -9.34 18.79 -12.31
N VAL A 96 -9.45 17.57 -11.79
CA VAL A 96 -8.53 17.04 -10.77
C VAL A 96 -7.09 17.08 -11.27
N ARG A 97 -6.81 16.54 -12.47
CA ARG A 97 -5.46 16.60 -13.07
C ARG A 97 -4.92 18.02 -13.21
N ARG A 98 -5.80 19.01 -13.43
CA ARG A 98 -5.43 20.42 -13.46
C ARG A 98 -5.06 20.94 -12.06
N HIS A 99 -5.81 20.56 -11.03
CA HIS A 99 -5.53 20.93 -9.63
C HIS A 99 -4.25 20.29 -9.08
N LEU A 100 -3.82 19.15 -9.62
CA LEU A 100 -2.56 18.51 -9.22
C LEU A 100 -1.31 19.34 -9.57
N LYS A 101 -1.43 20.36 -10.44
CA LYS A 101 -0.31 21.23 -10.85
C LYS A 101 -0.14 22.41 -9.88
N GLY A 102 1.10 22.69 -9.47
CA GLY A 102 1.42 23.74 -8.48
C GLY A 102 0.90 25.13 -8.88
N LYS A 103 1.05 25.52 -10.16
CA LYS A 103 0.57 26.82 -10.69
C LYS A 103 -0.95 27.02 -10.58
N VAL A 104 -1.73 25.95 -10.59
CA VAL A 104 -3.19 26.01 -10.47
C VAL A 104 -3.57 26.00 -9.00
N PHE A 105 -2.94 25.11 -8.22
CA PHE A 105 -3.12 25.02 -6.79
C PHE A 105 -2.91 26.35 -6.07
N ALA A 106 -1.86 27.10 -6.44
CA ALA A 106 -1.57 28.42 -5.86
C ALA A 106 -2.69 29.47 -6.06
N ARG A 107 -3.64 29.22 -6.97
CA ARG A 107 -4.79 30.11 -7.26
C ARG A 107 -6.12 29.52 -6.78
N MET A 108 -6.10 28.35 -6.14
CA MET A 108 -7.32 27.70 -5.68
C MET A 108 -7.90 28.42 -4.47
N GLY A 109 -9.22 28.54 -4.43
CA GLY A 109 -9.93 29.10 -3.29
C GLY A 109 -9.95 28.13 -2.11
N GLU A 110 -10.01 28.69 -0.90
CA GLU A 110 -9.96 27.95 0.37
C GLU A 110 -11.07 26.90 0.49
N GLY A 111 -12.29 27.18 0.01
CA GLY A 111 -13.40 26.23 0.07
C GLY A 111 -13.11 24.91 -0.63
N LEU A 112 -12.46 24.96 -1.80
CA LEU A 112 -12.10 23.75 -2.54
C LEU A 112 -10.91 23.03 -1.89
N LEU A 113 -9.97 23.77 -1.29
CA LEU A 113 -8.85 23.19 -0.54
C LEU A 113 -9.33 22.41 0.69
N LYS A 114 -10.35 22.93 1.40
CA LYS A 114 -11.00 22.23 2.52
C LYS A 114 -11.61 20.91 2.10
N GLU A 115 -12.28 20.87 0.95
CA GLU A 115 -12.84 19.61 0.43
C GLU A 115 -11.75 18.59 0.09
N TYR A 116 -10.65 19.03 -0.54
CA TYR A 116 -9.51 18.14 -0.78
C TYR A 116 -8.90 17.62 0.52
N ALA A 117 -8.68 18.49 1.51
CA ALA A 117 -8.16 18.12 2.82
C ALA A 117 -9.06 17.07 3.50
N ARG A 118 -10.38 17.27 3.44
CA ARG A 118 -11.38 16.32 3.95
C ARG A 118 -11.30 14.96 3.26
N VAL A 119 -11.29 14.93 1.92
CA VAL A 119 -11.24 13.67 1.14
C VAL A 119 -9.92 12.93 1.35
N LEU A 120 -8.80 13.66 1.38
CA LEU A 120 -7.47 13.10 1.61
C LEU A 120 -7.20 12.80 3.09
N ARG A 121 -8.13 13.17 3.99
CA ARG A 121 -8.01 13.00 5.44
C ARG A 121 -6.69 13.58 5.98
N VAL A 122 -6.41 14.81 5.59
CA VAL A 122 -5.28 15.59 6.09
C VAL A 122 -5.81 16.92 6.61
N PRO A 123 -5.15 17.55 7.60
CA PRO A 123 -5.58 18.87 8.03
C PRO A 123 -5.25 19.91 6.93
N LEU A 124 -6.01 21.00 6.88
CA LEU A 124 -5.86 22.02 5.82
C LEU A 124 -4.46 22.65 5.83
N ASP A 125 -3.90 22.84 7.02
CA ASP A 125 -2.54 23.36 7.24
C ASP A 125 -1.44 22.41 6.76
N ALA A 126 -1.78 21.19 6.32
CA ALA A 126 -0.86 20.31 5.62
C ALA A 126 -0.73 20.60 4.13
N LEU A 127 -1.75 21.22 3.54
CA LEU A 127 -1.74 21.65 2.15
C LEU A 127 -1.17 23.07 2.00
N THR A 128 -1.36 23.92 3.01
CA THR A 128 -0.91 25.32 2.98
C THR A 128 -0.59 25.80 4.41
N PRO A 129 0.68 25.78 4.85
CA PRO A 129 1.89 25.40 4.11
C PRO A 129 1.97 23.89 3.81
N PHE A 130 2.85 23.49 2.88
CA PHE A 130 3.05 22.08 2.59
C PHE A 130 3.77 21.38 3.76
N ARG A 131 3.09 20.45 4.43
CA ARG A 131 3.62 19.67 5.57
C ARG A 131 3.47 18.17 5.34
N PRO A 132 4.43 17.50 4.70
CA PRO A 132 4.35 16.06 4.40
C PRO A 132 4.39 15.17 5.66
N ASP A 133 4.93 15.67 6.77
CA ASP A 133 5.12 14.98 8.06
C ASP A 133 3.81 14.46 8.68
N VAL A 134 2.66 15.04 8.32
CA VAL A 134 1.36 14.70 8.91
C VAL A 134 0.92 13.25 8.65
N LEU A 135 1.52 12.57 7.66
CA LEU A 135 1.25 11.15 7.36
C LEU A 135 2.48 10.24 7.53
N GLU A 136 3.63 10.75 7.98
CA GLU A 136 4.86 9.94 8.06
C GLU A 136 4.74 8.79 9.09
N GLN A 137 3.88 8.93 10.11
CA GLN A 137 3.59 7.88 11.10
C GLN A 137 2.74 6.72 10.55
N GLU A 138 2.12 6.87 9.37
CA GLU A 138 1.33 5.81 8.70
C GLU A 138 2.16 4.99 7.71
N THR A 139 3.49 5.21 7.65
CA THR A 139 4.36 4.57 6.66
C THR A 139 4.50 3.07 6.97
N TYR A 140 4.09 2.24 6.03
CA TYR A 140 4.19 0.79 6.12
C TYR A 140 5.63 0.36 5.85
N GLU A 141 6.28 -0.31 6.81
CA GLU A 141 7.59 -0.92 6.61
C GLU A 141 7.44 -2.10 5.62
N LEU A 142 8.00 -1.95 4.43
CA LEU A 142 8.04 -3.03 3.43
C LEU A 142 8.89 -4.19 3.97
N PRO A 143 8.50 -5.45 3.75
CA PRO A 143 9.32 -6.59 4.13
C PRO A 143 10.70 -6.54 3.46
N PRO A 144 11.73 -7.15 4.08
CA PRO A 144 13.06 -7.27 3.48
C PRO A 144 12.99 -7.88 2.07
N GLY A 145 13.76 -7.33 1.12
CA GLY A 145 13.78 -7.82 -0.27
C GLY A 145 12.71 -7.21 -1.19
N LEU A 146 11.78 -6.40 -0.65
CA LEU A 146 10.75 -5.70 -1.42
C LEU A 146 10.91 -4.16 -1.41
N SER A 147 11.95 -3.65 -0.72
CA SER A 147 12.32 -2.24 -0.71
C SER A 147 12.99 -1.82 -2.02
N THR A 148 12.85 -0.54 -2.41
CA THR A 148 13.51 0.04 -3.59
C THR A 148 15.03 -0.07 -3.50
N ALA A 149 15.60 0.05 -2.30
CA ALA A 149 17.03 -0.16 -2.06
C ALA A 149 17.47 -1.60 -2.34
N ASP A 150 16.61 -2.57 -2.03
CA ASP A 150 16.87 -3.99 -2.27
C ASP A 150 16.76 -4.35 -3.76
N ARG A 151 15.79 -3.77 -4.48
CA ARG A 151 15.67 -3.90 -5.95
C ARG A 151 16.91 -3.36 -6.67
N GLN A 152 17.39 -2.17 -6.28
CA GLN A 152 18.61 -1.59 -6.85
C GLN A 152 19.86 -2.40 -6.50
N ALA A 153 19.87 -3.09 -5.35
CA ALA A 153 20.92 -4.01 -4.94
C ALA A 153 20.78 -5.43 -5.53
N GLY A 154 19.77 -5.69 -6.38
CA GLY A 154 19.53 -7.01 -6.97
C GLY A 154 19.03 -8.08 -5.99
N ARG A 155 18.59 -7.70 -4.79
CA ARG A 155 18.00 -8.63 -3.82
C ARG A 155 16.56 -8.94 -4.24
N THR A 156 16.29 -10.21 -4.54
CA THR A 156 14.93 -10.73 -4.73
C THR A 156 14.46 -11.39 -3.44
N PRO A 157 13.17 -11.27 -3.07
CA PRO A 157 12.62 -12.03 -1.97
C PRO A 157 12.58 -13.50 -2.41
N GLY A 158 13.56 -14.28 -1.95
CA GLY A 158 13.50 -15.73 -2.02
C GLY A 158 12.49 -16.23 -0.98
N PRO A 159 11.79 -17.35 -1.23
CA PRO A 159 11.05 -18.00 -0.16
C PRO A 159 12.04 -18.28 0.97
N GLU A 160 11.78 -17.76 2.17
CA GLU A 160 12.54 -18.18 3.35
C GLU A 160 12.33 -19.69 3.49
N SER A 161 13.35 -20.45 3.08
CA SER A 161 13.43 -21.88 3.32
C SER A 161 13.53 -22.06 4.83
N THR A 162 12.41 -22.40 5.47
CA THR A 162 12.42 -23.00 6.81
C THR A 162 12.99 -24.42 6.70
N ALA A 163 14.27 -24.54 6.37
CA ALA A 163 15.03 -25.77 6.51
C ALA A 163 16.10 -25.52 7.56
N GLY A 164 15.77 -25.79 8.82
CA GLY A 164 16.73 -25.65 9.89
C GLY A 164 16.22 -25.84 11.31
N GLU A 165 15.52 -26.92 11.63
CA GLU A 165 15.59 -27.51 12.97
C GLU A 165 15.03 -28.96 12.99
N SER A 166 15.71 -29.89 12.33
CA SER A 166 15.57 -31.33 12.63
C SER A 166 16.95 -31.93 12.88
N SER A 167 17.52 -31.63 14.05
CA SER A 167 18.54 -32.48 14.65
C SER A 167 18.59 -32.21 16.14
N ARG A 168 17.97 -33.10 16.92
CA ARG A 168 18.43 -33.62 18.22
C ARG A 168 17.27 -34.34 18.92
N ARG A 169 17.16 -35.64 18.68
CA ARG A 169 16.97 -36.58 19.78
C ARG A 169 17.45 -37.95 19.38
N SER A 170 18.68 -38.24 19.80
CA SER A 170 19.25 -39.58 19.82
C SER A 170 18.37 -40.51 20.66
N THR A 171 18.22 -41.71 20.14
CA THR A 171 17.73 -42.93 20.77
C THR A 171 18.48 -43.24 22.07
N PRO A 172 17.91 -44.13 22.88
CA PRO A 172 18.50 -45.48 22.92
C PRO A 172 17.53 -46.56 22.43
#